data_AF-A0A2G1QGI7-F1
#
_entry.id   AF-A0A2G1QGI7-F1
#
_cell.length_a   1.000
_cell.length_b   1.000
_cell.length_c   1.000
_cell.angle_alpha   90.00
_cell.angle_beta   90.00
_cell.angle_gamma   90.00
#
_symmetry.space_group_name_H-M   'P 1'
#
loop_
_entity.id
_entity.type
_entity.pdbx_description
1 polymer ?
#
loop_
_entity_poly.entity_id
_entity_poly.type
_entity_poly.pdbx_seq_one_letter_code
_entity_poly.pdbx_strand_id
1 'polypeptide(L)'
;MLTDGSASNSEPDPALINLILRAQAYLSALTDGASRSMADIARAHGTTPSEISRILPLAFLSPGITAQIVSGKHPAGLTAQRLSRLPDLPLSWSAQDELLTRFG
;
A
#
# COMPACT_ATOMS: atom_id res chain seq x y z
N MET A 1 16.07 -30.79 6.77
CA MET A 1 16.00 -30.52 5.31
C MET A 1 14.67 -31.12 4.86
N LEU A 2 13.68 -30.43 4.31
CA LEU A 2 13.54 -29.06 3.80
C LEU A 2 12.16 -28.50 4.21
N THR A 3 12.05 -27.18 4.23
CA THR A 3 10.86 -26.40 4.56
C THR A 3 9.80 -26.48 3.44
N ASP A 4 8.65 -27.10 3.69
CA ASP A 4 7.42 -26.86 2.91
C ASP A 4 6.73 -25.60 3.43
N GLY A 5 7.35 -24.45 3.16
CA GLY A 5 6.66 -23.17 3.21
C GLY A 5 6.02 -22.97 1.84
N SER A 6 4.72 -23.28 1.73
CA SER A 6 3.95 -23.04 0.52
C SER A 6 4.10 -21.58 0.11
N ALA A 7 4.99 -21.30 -0.85
CA ALA A 7 4.98 -20.05 -1.58
C ALA A 7 3.68 -20.07 -2.38
N SER A 8 2.61 -19.55 -1.80
CA SER A 8 1.34 -19.34 -2.49
C SER A 8 1.66 -18.49 -3.70
N ASN A 9 1.65 -19.13 -4.87
CA ASN A 9 1.71 -18.49 -6.17
C ASN A 9 0.37 -17.77 -6.38
N SER A 10 0.12 -16.75 -5.55
CA SER A 10 -1.08 -15.93 -5.63
C SER A 10 -0.90 -15.03 -6.83
N GLU A 11 -1.87 -15.04 -7.73
CA GLU A 11 -1.92 -14.06 -8.79
C GLU A 11 -1.89 -12.64 -8.18
N PRO A 12 -1.20 -11.65 -8.78
CA PRO A 12 -1.12 -10.32 -8.21
C PRO A 12 -2.50 -9.76 -7.92
N ASP A 13 -2.79 -9.42 -6.65
CA ASP A 13 -4.10 -8.90 -6.24
C ASP A 13 -4.33 -7.51 -6.87
N PRO A 14 -5.29 -7.38 -7.82
CA PRO A 14 -5.53 -6.11 -8.51
C PRO A 14 -5.99 -4.99 -7.57
N ALA A 15 -6.62 -5.34 -6.44
CA ALA A 15 -7.06 -4.36 -5.46
C ALA A 15 -5.87 -3.80 -4.65
N LEU A 16 -4.89 -4.65 -4.30
CA LEU A 16 -3.64 -4.21 -3.67
C LEU A 16 -2.85 -3.31 -4.60
N ILE A 17 -2.71 -3.70 -5.88
CA ILE A 17 -2.03 -2.90 -6.88
C ILE A 17 -2.71 -1.54 -7.04
N ASN A 18 -4.05 -1.52 -7.21
CA ASN A 18 -4.80 -0.27 -7.33
C ASN A 18 -4.65 0.62 -6.10
N LEU A 19 -4.61 0.05 -4.90
CA LEU A 19 -4.42 0.81 -3.66
C LEU A 19 -3.08 1.56 -3.65
N ILE A 20 -1.99 0.89 -4.08
CA ILE A 20 -0.66 1.51 -4.19
C ILE A 20 -0.66 2.59 -5.28
N LEU A 21 -1.23 2.31 -6.45
CA LEU A 21 -1.31 3.29 -7.54
C LEU A 21 -2.08 4.54 -7.13
N ARG A 22 -3.19 4.39 -6.39
CA ARG A 22 -3.93 5.52 -5.83
C ARG A 22 -3.09 6.33 -4.85
N ALA A 23 -2.35 5.66 -3.96
CA ALA A 23 -1.47 6.35 -3.03
C ALA A 23 -0.38 7.17 -3.74
N GLN A 24 0.26 6.60 -4.76
CA GLN A 24 1.24 7.29 -5.60
C GLN A 24 0.62 8.47 -6.36
N ALA A 25 -0.60 8.30 -6.88
CA ALA A 25 -1.31 9.38 -7.56
C ALA A 25 -1.64 10.54 -6.61
N TYR A 26 -2.06 10.25 -5.37
CA TYR A 26 -2.32 11.29 -4.37
C TYR A 26 -1.05 12.03 -3.98
N LEU A 27 0.06 11.30 -3.77
CA LEU A 27 1.36 11.92 -3.51
C LEU A 27 1.77 12.83 -4.66
N SER A 28 1.67 12.35 -5.90
CA SER A 28 1.98 13.15 -7.09
C SER A 28 1.10 14.40 -7.19
N ALA A 29 -0.20 14.30 -6.92
CA ALA A 29 -1.10 15.44 -6.97
C ALA A 29 -0.85 16.49 -5.87
N LEU A 30 -0.24 16.08 -4.74
CA LEU A 30 0.20 16.98 -3.67
C LEU A 30 1.54 17.65 -3.99
N THR A 31 2.40 17.00 -4.79
CA THR A 31 3.78 17.44 -5.04
C THR A 31 4.04 17.99 -6.44
N ASP A 32 3.03 18.05 -7.31
CA ASP A 32 3.16 18.55 -8.70
C ASP A 32 3.30 20.08 -8.83
N GLY A 33 3.39 20.80 -7.71
CA GLY A 33 3.55 22.26 -7.68
C GLY A 33 2.23 23.04 -7.87
N ALA A 34 1.09 22.37 -8.03
CA ALA A 34 -0.22 23.04 -8.14
C ALA A 34 -0.80 23.47 -6.77
N SER A 35 -0.06 23.28 -5.67
CA SER A 35 -0.45 23.64 -4.29
C SER A 35 -1.85 23.13 -3.88
N ARG A 36 -2.23 21.93 -4.35
CA ARG A 36 -3.53 21.33 -4.01
C ARG A 36 -3.57 20.88 -2.56
N SER A 37 -4.72 21.06 -1.92
CA SER A 37 -4.99 20.48 -0.60
C SER A 37 -5.47 19.03 -0.74
N MET A 38 -5.44 18.28 0.37
CA MET A 38 -6.09 16.95 0.43
C MET A 38 -7.59 17.02 0.11
N ALA A 39 -8.26 18.15 0.40
CA ALA A 39 -9.67 18.34 0.09
C ALA A 39 -9.91 18.51 -1.42
N ASP A 40 -8.99 19.17 -2.12
CA ASP A 40 -9.09 19.33 -3.59
C ASP A 40 -8.90 17.98 -4.29
N ILE A 41 -7.93 17.18 -3.83
CA ILE A 41 -7.67 15.83 -4.34
C ILE A 41 -8.87 14.92 -4.04
N ALA A 42 -9.40 14.96 -2.81
CA ALA A 42 -10.58 14.19 -2.45
C ALA A 42 -11.77 14.49 -3.37
N ARG A 43 -12.02 15.78 -3.66
CA ARG A 43 -13.07 16.21 -4.60
C ARG A 43 -12.82 15.70 -6.01
N ALA A 44 -11.60 15.77 -6.52
CA ALA A 44 -11.25 15.31 -7.86
C ALA A 44 -11.41 13.79 -8.04
N HIS A 45 -11.22 13.01 -6.96
CA HIS A 45 -11.33 11.56 -6.97
C HIS A 45 -12.67 11.02 -6.43
N GLY A 46 -13.64 11.88 -6.11
CA GLY A 46 -14.94 11.47 -5.58
C GLY A 46 -14.86 10.76 -4.22
N THR A 47 -13.90 11.14 -3.37
CA THR A 47 -13.63 10.51 -2.07
C THR A 47 -13.59 11.57 -0.96
N THR A 48 -13.16 11.18 0.25
CA THR A 48 -13.08 12.05 1.43
C THR A 48 -11.62 12.39 1.76
N PRO A 49 -11.34 13.55 2.38
CA PRO A 49 -10.00 13.89 2.85
C PRO A 49 -9.43 12.82 3.81
N SER A 50 -10.28 12.22 4.64
CA SER A 50 -9.89 11.14 5.56
C SER A 50 -9.42 9.88 4.83
N GLU A 51 -10.00 9.56 3.67
CA GLU A 51 -9.52 8.45 2.84
C GLU A 51 -8.18 8.79 2.18
N ILE A 52 -8.00 10.03 1.70
CA ILE A 52 -6.70 10.50 1.20
C ILE A 52 -5.63 10.35 2.28
N SER A 53 -5.88 10.87 3.49
CA SER A 53 -4.91 10.79 4.61
C SER A 53 -4.59 9.34 5.01
N ARG A 54 -5.54 8.42 4.87
CA ARG A 54 -5.35 7.00 5.19
C ARG A 54 -4.54 6.27 4.11
N ILE A 55 -4.77 6.59 2.83
CA ILE A 55 -4.13 5.91 1.70
C ILE A 55 -2.75 6.50 1.40
N LEU A 56 -2.57 7.81 1.55
CA LEU A 56 -1.33 8.52 1.19
C LEU A 56 -0.06 7.89 1.79
N PRO A 57 -0.01 7.44 3.06
CA PRO A 57 1.18 6.79 3.62
C PRO A 57 1.65 5.56 2.82
N LEU A 58 0.74 4.87 2.13
CA LEU A 58 1.07 3.69 1.32
C LEU A 58 1.92 4.03 0.09
N ALA A 59 2.03 5.32 -0.28
CA ALA A 59 2.97 5.77 -1.30
C ALA A 59 4.44 5.61 -0.88
N PHE A 60 4.70 5.39 0.41
CA PHE A 60 6.02 5.25 0.99
C PHE A 60 6.33 3.81 1.44
N LEU A 61 5.59 2.83 0.90
CA LEU A 61 5.90 1.41 1.11
C LEU A 61 7.32 1.08 0.66
N SER A 62 7.95 0.15 1.36
CA SER A 62 9.27 -0.33 0.99
C SER A 62 9.26 -0.88 -0.44
N PRO A 63 10.36 -0.74 -1.19
CA PRO A 63 10.50 -1.38 -2.49
C PRO A 63 10.30 -2.89 -2.42
N GLY A 64 10.69 -3.53 -1.32
CA GLY A 64 10.50 -4.96 -1.08
C GLY A 64 9.04 -5.37 -1.00
N ILE A 65 8.21 -4.62 -0.27
CA ILE A 65 6.77 -4.85 -0.17
C ILE A 65 6.10 -4.64 -1.52
N THR A 66 6.43 -3.54 -2.19
CA THR A 66 5.86 -3.21 -3.50
C THR A 66 6.18 -4.30 -4.53
N ALA A 67 7.42 -4.81 -4.54
CA ALA A 67 7.82 -5.90 -5.41
C ALA A 67 7.08 -7.21 -5.10
N GLN A 68 6.88 -7.55 -3.82
CA GLN A 68 6.09 -8.73 -3.43
C GLN A 68 4.63 -8.63 -3.87
N ILE A 69 4.01 -7.45 -3.74
CA ILE A 69 2.63 -7.21 -4.16
C ILE A 69 2.49 -7.35 -5.68
N VAL A 70 3.33 -6.65 -6.45
CA VAL A 70 3.27 -6.67 -7.92
C VAL A 70 3.62 -8.05 -8.49
N SER A 71 4.48 -8.81 -7.83
CA SER A 71 4.84 -10.16 -8.24
C SER A 71 3.88 -11.25 -7.74
N GLY A 72 2.84 -10.89 -6.97
CA GLY A 72 1.90 -11.86 -6.39
C GLY A 72 2.49 -12.74 -5.28
N LYS A 73 3.71 -12.41 -4.81
CA LYS A 73 4.42 -13.13 -3.75
C LYS A 73 4.12 -12.59 -2.35
N HIS A 74 3.14 -11.70 -2.23
CA HIS A 74 2.72 -11.20 -0.94
C HIS A 74 2.01 -12.30 -0.13
N PRO A 75 2.04 -12.22 1.21
CA PRO A 75 1.32 -13.19 2.02
C PRO A 75 -0.19 -13.18 1.76
N ALA A 76 -0.84 -14.33 1.83
CA ALA A 76 -2.29 -14.46 1.55
C ALA A 76 -3.15 -13.62 2.51
N GLY A 77 -2.68 -13.43 3.74
CA GLY A 77 -3.33 -12.55 4.70
C GLY A 77 -3.23 -11.06 4.36
N LEU A 78 -2.37 -10.63 3.44
CA LEU A 78 -2.24 -9.23 3.03
C LEU A 78 -3.28 -8.91 1.96
N THR A 79 -4.25 -8.07 2.30
CA THR A 79 -5.30 -7.61 1.38
C THR A 79 -5.35 -6.08 1.37
N ALA A 80 -5.92 -5.49 0.31
CA ALA A 80 -6.10 -4.03 0.23
C ALA A 80 -6.87 -3.46 1.43
N GLN A 81 -7.86 -4.21 1.94
CA GLN A 81 -8.61 -3.81 3.12
C GLN A 81 -7.74 -3.79 4.39
N ARG A 82 -6.87 -4.78 4.60
CA ARG A 82 -6.01 -4.80 5.79
C ARG A 82 -4.89 -3.77 5.68
N LEU A 83 -4.27 -3.65 4.50
CA LEU A 83 -3.21 -2.68 4.24
C LEU A 83 -3.71 -1.23 4.43
N SER A 84 -4.88 -0.90 3.88
CA SER A 84 -5.49 0.43 4.05
C SER A 84 -5.93 0.74 5.48
N ARG A 85 -6.14 -0.28 6.33
CA ARG A 85 -6.58 -0.10 7.72
C ARG A 85 -5.44 -0.27 8.73
N LEU A 86 -4.19 -0.32 8.26
CA LEU A 86 -3.05 -0.32 9.18
C LEU A 86 -3.09 0.96 10.02
N PRO A 87 -3.11 0.85 11.36
CA PRO A 87 -3.23 2.00 12.24
C PRO A 87 -2.03 2.94 12.11
N ASP A 88 -0.83 2.37 11.94
CA ASP A 88 0.40 3.09 11.62
C ASP A 88 1.24 2.28 10.63
N LEU A 89 1.67 2.93 9.54
CA LEU A 89 2.70 2.39 8.67
C LEU A 89 4.07 2.82 9.22
N PRO A 90 4.96 1.88 9.60
CA PRO A 90 6.29 2.23 10.08
C PRO A 90 7.06 3.09 9.07
N LEU A 91 7.79 4.10 9.54
CA LEU A 91 8.59 4.96 8.65
C LEU A 91 9.85 4.26 8.13
N SER A 92 10.42 3.34 8.92
CA SER A 92 11.57 2.53 8.46
C SER A 92 11.09 1.39 7.57
N TRP A 93 11.69 1.26 6.38
CA TRP A 93 11.44 0.11 5.50
C TRP A 93 11.74 -1.23 6.17
N SER A 94 12.77 -1.34 7.00
CA SER A 94 13.05 -2.59 7.72
C SER A 94 11.88 -2.98 8.64
N ALA A 95 11.26 -2.00 9.31
CA ALA A 95 10.11 -2.23 10.17
C ALA A 95 8.83 -2.50 9.35
N GLN A 96 8.72 -1.96 8.13
CA GLN A 96 7.63 -2.31 7.23
C GLN A 96 7.77 -3.77 6.72
N ASP A 97 8.99 -4.20 6.38
CA ASP A 97 9.26 -5.57 5.94
C ASP A 97 8.97 -6.57 7.09
N GLU A 98 9.33 -6.23 8.33
CA GLU A 98 8.93 -7.00 9.51
C GLU A 98 7.41 -7.05 9.68
N LEU A 99 6.70 -5.94 9.43
CA LEU A 99 5.24 -5.89 9.50
C LEU A 99 4.58 -6.84 8.50
N LEU A 100 5.17 -7.10 7.33
CA LEU A 100 4.64 -8.09 6.37
C LEU A 100 4.57 -9.51 6.96
N THR A 101 5.53 -9.87 7.82
CA THR A 101 5.58 -11.21 8.43
C THR A 101 4.37 -11.51 9.33
N ARG A 102 3.62 -10.46 9.72
CA ARG A 102 2.42 -10.55 10.56
C ARG A 102 1.16 -10.91 9.78
N PHE A 103 1.22 -10.89 8.44
CA PHE A 103 0.14 -11.34 7.58
C PHE A 103 0.34 -12.82 7.26
N GLY A 104 0.05 -13.69 8.24
CA GLY A 104 -0.14 -15.12 7.99
C GLY A 104 -1.51 -15.40 7.38
#